data_AF-W7M2I1-F1
#
_entry.id   AF-W7M2I1-F1
#
_cell.length_a   1.000
_cell.length_b   1.000
_cell.length_c   1.000
_cell.angle_alpha   90.00
_cell.angle_beta   90.00
_cell.angle_gamma   90.00
#
_symmetry.space_group_name_H-M   'P 1'
#
loop_
_entity.id
_entity.type
_entity.pdbx_description
1 polymer ?
#
loop_
_entity_poly.entity_id
_entity_poly.type
_entity_poly.pdbx_seq_one_letter_code
_entity_poly.pdbx_strand_id
1 'polypeptide(L)'
;MFHEVDVGDQILTNSICTQRAYTDVQTQFKITHKRYLDRLLHQVEATRDGNGQPRTEEDYIRIRRRTVGGYPCISLIAYAHNVNLSQEAFEHASVQECIAVGCDLAWIHNDIVSYKKNVKSGIEHNFVTVLKKNGFTTQQAMDRAGELQDECYRRWYLSLASMPIWGESIDREVLRYIEACHSFPLDDLLWSFQTGRYLGATEGYKLHETRVLDLSDLEPIAV
;
A
#
# COMPACT_ATOMS: atom_id res chain seq x y z
N MET A 1 25.33 -20.89 -1.55
CA MET A 1 25.46 -20.88 -3.03
C MET A 1 24.15 -20.32 -3.54
N PHE A 2 24.07 -18.99 -3.61
CA PHE A 2 22.89 -18.29 -4.11
C PHE A 2 23.01 -18.28 -5.63
N HIS A 3 22.01 -18.80 -6.33
CA HIS A 3 21.88 -18.58 -7.75
C HIS A 3 21.57 -17.09 -7.94
N GLU A 4 22.48 -16.37 -8.60
CA GLU A 4 22.16 -15.11 -9.26
C GLU A 4 20.96 -15.37 -10.17
N VAL A 5 19.84 -14.73 -9.86
CA VAL A 5 18.82 -14.50 -10.86
C VAL A 5 19.40 -13.39 -11.72
N ASP A 6 19.98 -13.78 -12.84
CA ASP A 6 20.35 -12.87 -13.93
C ASP A 6 19.04 -12.27 -14.46
N VAL A 7 18.63 -11.15 -13.86
CA VAL A 7 17.49 -10.37 -14.34
C VAL A 7 17.97 -9.69 -15.61
N GLY A 8 17.56 -10.24 -16.75
CA GLY A 8 17.67 -9.60 -18.06
C GLY A 8 16.88 -8.29 -18.10
N ASP A 9 17.39 -7.25 -17.44
CA ASP A 9 16.73 -5.96 -17.19
C ASP A 9 16.61 -5.07 -18.45
N GLN A 10 17.13 -5.50 -19.59
CA GLN A 10 17.10 -4.70 -20.84
C GLN A 10 16.04 -5.12 -21.86
N ILE A 11 15.39 -6.28 -21.72
CA ILE A 11 14.46 -6.77 -22.77
C ILE A 11 12.99 -6.46 -22.47
N LEU A 12 12.58 -6.33 -21.20
CA LEU A 12 11.16 -6.10 -20.86
C LEU A 12 10.73 -4.63 -20.83
N THR A 13 11.65 -3.70 -20.57
CA THR A 13 11.32 -2.27 -20.38
C THR A 13 10.98 -1.54 -21.69
N ASN A 14 11.56 -1.94 -22.83
CA ASN A 14 11.31 -1.29 -24.13
C ASN A 14 10.03 -1.75 -24.84
N SER A 15 9.51 -2.95 -24.52
CA SER A 15 8.35 -3.53 -25.22
C SER A 15 7.00 -3.05 -24.69
N ILE A 16 6.88 -2.81 -23.37
CA ILE A 16 5.57 -2.55 -22.74
C ILE A 16 5.17 -1.08 -22.92
N CYS A 17 6.13 -0.14 -22.75
CA CYS A 17 5.89 1.30 -22.89
C CYS A 17 5.57 1.78 -24.33
N THR A 18 5.68 0.91 -25.33
CA THR A 18 5.35 1.23 -26.73
C THR A 18 3.97 0.74 -27.15
N GLN A 19 3.33 -0.11 -26.35
CA GLN A 19 2.01 -0.65 -26.63
C GLN A 19 0.91 0.10 -25.87
N ARG A 20 -0.21 0.34 -26.54
CA ARG A 20 -1.38 0.97 -25.94
C ARG A 20 -2.09 -0.04 -25.04
N ALA A 21 -2.44 0.38 -23.81
CA ALA A 21 -3.22 -0.42 -22.88
C ALA A 21 -4.59 -0.81 -23.46
N TYR A 22 -5.15 -1.93 -23.00
CA TYR A 22 -6.52 -2.34 -23.30
C TYR A 22 -7.54 -1.25 -22.90
N THR A 23 -8.67 -1.16 -23.62
CA THR A 23 -9.69 -0.12 -23.40
C THR A 23 -10.26 -0.14 -21.98
N ASP A 24 -10.48 -1.33 -21.42
CA ASP A 24 -10.98 -1.49 -20.05
C ASP A 24 -9.93 -1.01 -19.04
N VAL A 25 -8.65 -1.33 -19.23
CA VAL A 25 -7.55 -0.83 -18.39
C VAL A 25 -7.45 0.70 -18.45
N GLN A 26 -7.64 1.32 -19.62
CA GLN A 26 -7.70 2.78 -19.72
C GLN A 26 -8.89 3.37 -18.96
N THR A 27 -10.02 2.66 -18.94
CA THR A 27 -11.22 3.06 -18.20
C THR A 27 -10.98 2.97 -16.70
N GLN A 28 -10.40 1.86 -16.24
CA GLN A 28 -10.00 1.63 -14.85
C GLN A 28 -9.04 2.72 -14.36
N PHE A 29 -8.01 3.05 -15.15
CA PHE A 29 -7.08 4.15 -14.87
C PHE A 29 -7.80 5.48 -14.62
N LYS A 30 -8.73 5.87 -15.51
CA LYS A 30 -9.50 7.12 -15.36
C LYS A 30 -10.36 7.10 -14.09
N ILE A 31 -11.00 5.97 -13.80
CA ILE A 31 -11.86 5.82 -12.62
C ILE A 31 -11.05 5.92 -11.33
N THR A 32 -9.93 5.20 -11.22
CA THR A 32 -9.08 5.20 -10.01
C THR A 32 -8.45 6.57 -9.78
N HIS A 33 -7.95 7.22 -10.83
CA HIS A 33 -7.36 8.55 -10.72
C HIS A 33 -8.38 9.62 -10.36
N LYS A 34 -9.55 9.61 -11.00
CA LYS A 34 -10.63 10.54 -10.65
C LYS A 34 -11.02 10.39 -9.18
N ARG A 35 -11.28 9.16 -8.73
CA ARG A 35 -11.62 8.87 -7.32
C ARG A 35 -10.54 9.36 -6.36
N TYR A 36 -9.26 9.18 -6.70
CA TYR A 36 -8.15 9.64 -5.87
C TYR A 36 -8.08 11.17 -5.80
N LEU A 37 -8.15 11.86 -6.94
CA LEU A 37 -8.09 13.32 -7.01
C LEU A 37 -9.28 13.97 -6.28
N ASP A 38 -10.50 13.46 -6.48
CA ASP A 38 -11.69 13.94 -5.78
C ASP A 38 -11.53 13.81 -4.26
N ARG A 39 -10.96 12.69 -3.80
CA ARG A 39 -10.69 12.44 -2.38
C ARG A 39 -9.59 13.32 -1.79
N LEU A 40 -8.54 13.60 -2.56
CA LEU A 40 -7.49 14.55 -2.17
C LEU A 40 -8.06 15.96 -1.99
N LEU A 41 -8.92 16.42 -2.92
CA LEU A 41 -9.57 17.73 -2.81
C LEU A 41 -10.36 17.85 -1.51
N HIS A 42 -11.17 16.84 -1.18
CA HIS A 42 -11.90 16.81 0.09
C HIS A 42 -10.98 16.82 1.32
N GLN A 43 -9.82 16.18 1.27
CA GLN A 43 -8.86 16.23 2.38
C GLN A 43 -8.26 17.63 2.53
N VAL A 44 -7.92 18.29 1.43
CA VAL A 44 -7.39 19.67 1.43
C VAL A 44 -8.42 20.61 2.05
N GLU A 45 -9.70 20.50 1.67
CA GLU A 45 -10.80 21.26 2.25
C GLU A 45 -10.96 21.00 3.76
N ALA A 46 -11.01 19.72 4.16
CA ALA A 46 -11.14 19.37 5.58
C ALA A 46 -9.96 19.88 6.42
N THR A 47 -8.75 19.86 5.88
CA THR A 47 -7.54 20.38 6.54
C THR A 47 -7.61 21.89 6.69
N ARG A 48 -8.02 22.62 5.64
CA ARG A 48 -8.25 24.06 5.68
C ARG A 48 -9.26 24.45 6.76
N ASP A 49 -10.31 23.65 6.92
CA ASP A 49 -11.42 23.92 7.84
C ASP A 49 -11.14 23.40 9.28
N GLY A 50 -9.91 22.94 9.57
CA GLY A 50 -9.49 22.49 10.91
C GLY A 50 -9.96 21.08 11.30
N ASN A 51 -10.62 20.36 10.38
CA ASN A 51 -11.17 19.02 10.59
C ASN A 51 -10.34 17.91 9.92
N GLY A 52 -9.18 18.25 9.35
CA GLY A 52 -8.37 17.32 8.55
C GLY A 52 -7.52 16.34 9.36
N GLN A 53 -7.33 16.58 10.66
CA GLN A 53 -6.49 15.72 11.50
C GLN A 53 -7.30 14.57 12.10
N PRO A 54 -6.97 13.30 11.79
CA PRO A 54 -7.63 12.14 12.39
C PRO A 54 -7.39 12.11 13.91
N ARG A 55 -8.45 11.82 14.66
CA ARG A 55 -8.42 11.72 16.13
C ARG A 55 -8.52 10.29 16.62
N THR A 56 -9.19 9.41 15.88
CA THR A 56 -9.31 7.98 16.21
C THR A 56 -8.58 7.11 15.19
N GLU A 57 -8.41 5.83 15.54
CA GLU A 57 -7.93 4.80 14.62
C GLU A 57 -8.80 4.72 13.36
N GLU A 58 -10.12 4.63 13.52
CA GLU A 58 -11.06 4.48 12.41
C GLU A 58 -11.06 5.71 11.50
N ASP A 59 -10.94 6.90 12.09
CA ASP A 59 -10.78 8.15 11.35
C ASP A 59 -9.48 8.15 10.54
N TYR A 60 -8.37 7.71 11.14
CA TYR A 60 -7.09 7.62 10.46
C TYR A 60 -7.17 6.66 9.27
N ILE A 61 -7.63 5.42 9.48
CA ILE A 61 -7.74 4.40 8.43
C ILE A 61 -8.62 4.91 7.28
N ARG A 62 -9.77 5.53 7.60
CA ARG A 62 -10.69 6.09 6.60
C ARG A 62 -10.03 7.18 5.78
N ILE A 63 -9.25 8.07 6.38
CA ILE A 63 -8.52 9.11 5.66
C ILE A 63 -7.37 8.49 4.87
N ARG A 64 -6.56 7.62 5.48
CA ARG A 64 -5.36 7.04 4.85
C ARG A 64 -5.67 6.25 3.59
N ARG A 65 -6.74 5.45 3.59
CA ARG A 65 -7.25 4.74 2.40
C ARG A 65 -7.61 5.66 1.23
N ARG A 66 -7.92 6.92 1.52
CA ARG A 66 -8.26 7.93 0.50
C ARG A 66 -7.03 8.64 -0.05
N THR A 67 -5.91 8.62 0.68
CA THR A 67 -4.77 9.53 0.46
C THR A 67 -3.46 8.79 0.16
N VAL A 68 -3.36 7.49 0.47
CA VAL A 68 -2.19 6.63 0.23
C VAL A 68 -1.70 6.63 -1.23
N GLY A 69 -2.56 6.97 -2.19
CA GLY A 69 -2.17 6.95 -3.62
C GLY A 69 -2.03 5.53 -4.20
N GLY A 70 -2.33 4.49 -3.41
CA GLY A 70 -2.26 3.10 -3.83
C GLY A 70 -3.20 2.77 -5.00
N TYR A 71 -4.42 3.30 -5.03
CA TYR A 71 -5.37 3.04 -6.13
C TYR A 71 -4.88 3.52 -7.52
N PRO A 72 -4.32 4.74 -7.66
CA PRO A 72 -3.59 5.13 -8.85
C PRO A 72 -2.48 4.14 -9.26
N CYS A 73 -1.62 3.74 -8.32
CA CYS A 73 -0.53 2.79 -8.59
C CYS A 73 -1.05 1.44 -9.07
N ILE A 74 -2.07 0.89 -8.40
CA ILE A 74 -2.66 -0.41 -8.75
C ILE A 74 -3.31 -0.41 -10.14
N SER A 75 -3.84 0.73 -10.60
CA SER A 75 -4.33 0.81 -11.98
C SER A 75 -3.22 0.76 -13.04
N LEU A 76 -1.98 1.10 -12.69
CA LEU A 76 -0.81 0.95 -13.56
C LEU A 76 -0.27 -0.49 -13.55
N ILE A 77 -0.54 -1.28 -12.52
CA ILE A 77 -0.12 -2.69 -12.44
C ILE A 77 -0.69 -3.50 -13.62
N ALA A 78 -1.98 -3.32 -13.95
CA ALA A 78 -2.59 -4.02 -15.09
C ALA A 78 -1.85 -3.70 -16.40
N TYR A 79 -1.44 -2.45 -16.59
CA TYR A 79 -0.64 -2.04 -17.75
C TYR A 79 0.77 -2.64 -17.71
N ALA A 80 1.48 -2.49 -16.59
CA ALA A 80 2.86 -2.95 -16.43
C ALA A 80 3.02 -4.46 -16.60
N HIS A 81 2.01 -5.25 -16.19
CA HIS A 81 2.00 -6.70 -16.34
C HIS A 81 1.34 -7.17 -17.63
N ASN A 82 0.91 -6.26 -18.51
CA ASN A 82 0.14 -6.57 -19.71
C ASN A 82 -1.03 -7.55 -19.42
N VAL A 83 -1.89 -7.12 -18.49
CA VAL A 83 -3.09 -7.86 -18.09
C VAL A 83 -4.31 -7.24 -18.76
N ASN A 84 -5.10 -8.07 -19.42
CA ASN A 84 -6.37 -7.69 -20.03
C ASN A 84 -7.53 -7.96 -19.06
N LEU A 85 -7.59 -7.19 -17.97
CA LEU A 85 -8.65 -7.33 -16.98
C LEU A 85 -9.93 -6.66 -17.49
N SER A 86 -11.00 -7.45 -17.67
CA SER A 86 -12.30 -6.91 -18.08
C SER A 86 -12.88 -5.98 -17.03
N GLN A 87 -13.69 -5.00 -17.46
CA GLN A 87 -14.37 -4.09 -16.54
C GLN A 87 -15.28 -4.83 -15.54
N GLU A 88 -15.99 -5.86 -16.00
CA GLU A 88 -16.86 -6.69 -15.15
C GLU A 88 -16.08 -7.38 -14.03
N ALA A 89 -14.94 -8.01 -14.36
CA ALA A 89 -14.12 -8.68 -13.37
C ALA A 89 -13.46 -7.67 -12.42
N PHE A 90 -12.99 -6.52 -12.94
CA PHE A 90 -12.45 -5.44 -12.11
C PHE A 90 -13.47 -4.94 -11.09
N GLU A 91 -14.73 -4.73 -11.48
CA GLU A 91 -15.77 -4.19 -10.61
C GLU A 91 -16.30 -5.21 -9.57
N HIS A 92 -15.99 -6.49 -9.73
CA HIS A 92 -16.43 -7.52 -8.81
C HIS A 92 -15.91 -7.26 -7.38
N ALA A 93 -16.79 -7.46 -6.39
CA ALA A 93 -16.52 -7.11 -4.99
C ALA A 93 -15.25 -7.79 -4.45
N SER A 94 -15.05 -9.07 -4.75
CA SER A 94 -13.86 -9.82 -4.31
C SER A 94 -12.56 -9.26 -4.91
N VAL A 95 -12.58 -8.81 -6.17
CA VAL A 95 -11.41 -8.21 -6.84
C VAL A 95 -11.12 -6.82 -6.24
N GLN A 96 -12.16 -6.00 -6.05
CA GLN A 96 -12.02 -4.70 -5.39
C GLN A 96 -11.51 -4.83 -3.95
N GLU A 97 -11.91 -5.86 -3.22
CA GLU A 97 -11.44 -6.11 -1.86
C GLU A 97 -9.97 -6.55 -1.85
N CYS A 98 -9.53 -7.40 -2.79
CA CYS A 98 -8.11 -7.71 -2.96
C CYS A 98 -7.28 -6.44 -3.24
N ILE A 99 -7.74 -5.58 -4.16
CA ILE A 99 -7.10 -4.28 -4.44
C ILE A 99 -7.01 -3.42 -3.17
N ALA A 100 -8.11 -3.34 -2.41
CA ALA A 100 -8.17 -2.56 -1.17
C ALA A 100 -7.20 -3.10 -0.11
N VAL A 101 -7.09 -4.42 0.02
CA VAL A 101 -6.11 -5.06 0.91
C VAL A 101 -4.67 -4.76 0.48
N GLY A 102 -4.34 -4.84 -0.81
CA GLY A 102 -3.01 -4.48 -1.31
C GLY A 102 -2.64 -3.02 -1.00
N CYS A 103 -3.57 -2.09 -1.20
CA CYS A 103 -3.44 -0.70 -0.77
C CYS A 103 -3.26 -0.57 0.75
N ASP A 104 -3.99 -1.37 1.53
CA ASP A 104 -3.93 -1.31 3.00
C ASP A 104 -2.58 -1.74 3.54
N LEU A 105 -2.08 -2.89 3.09
CA LEU A 105 -0.75 -3.37 3.44
C LEU A 105 0.31 -2.32 3.10
N ALA A 106 0.22 -1.69 1.92
CA ALA A 106 1.17 -0.67 1.49
C ALA A 106 1.22 0.54 2.45
N TRP A 107 0.08 1.13 2.83
CA TRP A 107 0.14 2.25 3.79
C TRP A 107 0.53 1.81 5.19
N ILE A 108 0.13 0.63 5.65
CA ILE A 108 0.51 0.12 6.97
C ILE A 108 2.04 -0.03 7.03
N HIS A 109 2.63 -0.68 6.03
CA HIS A 109 4.08 -0.80 5.90
C HIS A 109 4.75 0.57 5.90
N ASN A 110 4.25 1.49 5.07
CA ASN A 110 4.77 2.85 4.97
C ASN A 110 4.76 3.57 6.31
N ASP A 111 3.67 3.48 7.07
CA ASP A 111 3.52 4.14 8.36
C ASP A 111 4.47 3.56 9.42
N ILE A 112 4.69 2.24 9.41
CA ILE A 112 5.67 1.59 10.30
C ILE A 112 7.08 2.06 9.96
N VAL A 113 7.52 1.92 8.70
CA VAL A 113 8.91 2.23 8.32
C VAL A 113 9.21 3.73 8.36
N SER A 114 8.21 4.58 8.14
CA SER A 114 8.37 6.03 8.16
C SER A 114 8.21 6.67 9.54
N TYR A 115 7.72 5.92 10.54
CA TYR A 115 7.38 6.45 11.86
C TYR A 115 8.50 7.30 12.46
N LYS A 116 9.72 6.74 12.52
CA LYS A 116 10.89 7.41 13.09
C LYS A 116 11.20 8.74 12.42
N LYS A 117 11.21 8.75 11.09
CA LYS A 117 11.42 9.96 10.27
C LYS A 117 10.32 10.99 10.52
N ASN A 118 9.05 10.55 10.54
CA ASN A 118 7.90 11.43 10.70
C ASN A 118 7.94 12.16 12.04
N VAL A 119 8.23 11.43 13.13
CA VAL A 119 8.38 12.02 14.47
C VAL A 119 9.49 13.08 14.48
N LYS A 120 10.67 12.77 13.96
CA LYS A 120 11.80 13.73 13.88
C LYS A 120 11.48 14.96 13.02
N SER A 121 10.56 14.83 12.07
CA SER A 121 10.16 15.90 11.15
C SER A 121 8.89 16.64 11.61
N GLY A 122 8.32 16.30 12.78
CA GLY A 122 7.07 16.87 13.27
C GLY A 122 5.83 16.52 12.42
N ILE A 123 5.90 15.46 11.59
CA ILE A 123 4.78 15.02 10.75
C ILE A 123 3.86 14.12 11.59
N GLU A 124 2.64 14.59 11.81
CA GLU A 124 1.67 13.88 12.65
C GLU A 124 0.74 12.92 11.89
N HIS A 125 0.78 12.94 10.55
CA HIS A 125 -0.05 12.07 9.70
C HIS A 125 0.52 10.65 9.62
N ASN A 126 0.48 9.93 10.73
CA ASN A 126 1.00 8.56 10.84
C ASN A 126 0.16 7.77 11.86
N PHE A 127 -0.17 6.52 11.52
CA PHE A 127 -1.01 5.65 12.32
C PHE A 127 -0.49 5.47 13.76
N VAL A 128 0.80 5.16 13.91
CA VAL A 128 1.45 4.98 15.21
C VAL A 128 1.38 6.27 16.04
N THR A 129 1.60 7.43 15.40
CA THR A 129 1.46 8.73 16.07
C THR A 129 0.03 8.97 16.58
N VAL A 130 -0.99 8.64 15.79
CA VAL A 130 -2.39 8.80 16.20
C VAL A 130 -2.74 7.89 17.38
N LEU A 131 -2.31 6.63 17.37
CA LEU A 131 -2.54 5.72 18.49
C LEU A 131 -1.84 6.20 19.77
N LYS A 132 -0.60 6.69 19.66
CA LYS A 132 0.13 7.24 20.82
C LYS A 132 -0.57 8.45 21.42
N LYS A 133 -1.16 9.32 20.59
CA LYS A 133 -1.99 10.44 21.07
C LYS A 133 -3.25 9.99 21.82
N ASN A 134 -3.69 8.76 21.59
CA ASN A 134 -4.81 8.12 22.28
C ASN A 134 -4.38 7.22 23.46
N GLY A 135 -3.14 7.39 23.96
CA GLY A 135 -2.67 6.74 25.20
C GLY A 135 -1.97 5.40 25.01
N PHE A 136 -1.72 4.97 23.76
CA PHE A 136 -0.94 3.76 23.50
C PHE A 136 0.55 4.02 23.73
N THR A 137 1.28 3.03 24.25
CA THR A 137 2.74 3.01 24.15
C THR A 137 3.18 2.82 22.69
N THR A 138 4.44 3.12 22.37
CA THR A 138 4.98 2.86 21.03
C THR A 138 4.83 1.40 20.62
N GLN A 139 5.12 0.46 21.53
CA GLN A 139 5.04 -0.97 21.23
C GLN A 139 3.59 -1.38 20.97
N GLN A 140 2.64 -0.99 21.83
CA GLN A 140 1.22 -1.29 21.60
C GLN A 140 0.69 -0.71 20.28
N ALA A 141 1.15 0.48 19.89
CA ALA A 141 0.77 1.08 18.61
C ALA A 141 1.36 0.32 17.40
N MET A 142 2.59 -0.19 17.52
CA MET A 142 3.21 -1.06 16.51
C MET A 142 2.51 -2.42 16.44
N ASP A 143 2.18 -3.02 17.59
CA ASP A 143 1.46 -4.28 17.69
C ASP A 143 0.08 -4.15 17.02
N ARG A 144 -0.64 -3.05 17.26
CA ARG A 144 -1.92 -2.78 16.59
C ARG A 144 -1.77 -2.65 15.07
N ALA A 145 -0.69 -2.06 14.59
CA ALA A 145 -0.39 -2.03 13.16
C ALA A 145 -0.14 -3.45 12.59
N GLY A 146 0.49 -4.33 13.37
CA GLY A 146 0.62 -5.75 13.06
C GLY A 146 -0.73 -6.48 13.00
N GLU A 147 -1.60 -6.26 13.98
CA GLU A 147 -2.96 -6.81 13.98
C GLU A 147 -3.76 -6.38 12.73
N LEU A 148 -3.62 -5.12 12.29
CA LEU A 148 -4.23 -4.66 11.04
C LEU A 148 -3.69 -5.40 9.80
N GLN A 149 -2.41 -5.81 9.79
CA GLN A 149 -1.87 -6.65 8.72
C GLN A 149 -2.51 -8.05 8.74
N ASP A 150 -2.67 -8.65 9.91
CA ASP A 150 -3.35 -9.94 10.05
C ASP A 150 -4.81 -9.87 9.58
N GLU A 151 -5.52 -8.80 9.94
CA GLU A 151 -6.87 -8.51 9.45
C GLU A 151 -6.91 -8.35 7.92
N CYS A 152 -5.88 -7.72 7.31
CA CYS A 152 -5.73 -7.61 5.87
C CYS A 152 -5.61 -8.99 5.21
N TYR A 153 -4.73 -9.86 5.70
CA TYR A 153 -4.59 -11.22 5.15
C TYR A 153 -5.87 -12.05 5.32
N ARG A 154 -6.58 -11.90 6.45
CA ARG A 154 -7.88 -12.56 6.63
C ARG A 154 -8.89 -12.12 5.57
N ARG A 155 -9.01 -10.81 5.30
CA ARG A 155 -9.90 -10.27 4.25
C ARG A 155 -9.48 -10.78 2.88
N TRP A 156 -8.18 -10.79 2.58
CA TRP A 156 -7.63 -11.32 1.33
C TRP A 156 -8.08 -12.75 1.06
N TYR A 157 -7.85 -13.67 2.00
CA TYR A 157 -8.19 -15.08 1.81
C TYR A 157 -9.71 -15.31 1.67
N LEU A 158 -10.53 -14.56 2.40
CA LEU A 158 -11.99 -14.63 2.24
C LEU A 158 -12.43 -14.13 0.87
N SER A 159 -11.83 -13.07 0.35
CA SER A 159 -12.12 -12.56 -0.98
C SER A 159 -11.70 -13.52 -2.07
N LEU A 160 -10.52 -14.14 -1.95
CA LEU A 160 -10.08 -15.20 -2.87
C LEU A 160 -11.07 -16.38 -2.88
N ALA A 161 -11.51 -16.83 -1.71
CA ALA A 161 -12.48 -17.92 -1.59
C ALA A 161 -13.87 -17.56 -2.16
N SER A 162 -14.20 -16.26 -2.23
CA SER A 162 -15.47 -15.74 -2.74
C SER A 162 -15.40 -15.31 -4.20
N MET A 163 -14.34 -15.68 -4.94
CA MET A 163 -14.24 -15.37 -6.37
C MET A 163 -15.23 -16.25 -7.16
N PRO A 164 -16.01 -15.66 -8.08
CA PRO A 164 -16.81 -16.43 -9.02
C PRO A 164 -15.90 -17.06 -10.09
N ILE A 165 -16.50 -17.91 -10.91
CA ILE A 165 -15.86 -18.49 -12.10
C ILE A 165 -16.40 -17.74 -13.31
N TRP A 166 -15.55 -17.00 -14.01
CA TRP A 166 -15.91 -16.29 -15.24
C TRP A 166 -15.58 -17.11 -16.49
N GLY A 167 -14.66 -18.07 -16.36
CA GLY A 167 -14.15 -18.90 -17.45
C GLY A 167 -12.65 -18.68 -17.65
N GLU A 168 -11.98 -19.71 -18.19
CA GLU A 168 -10.52 -19.85 -18.14
C GLU A 168 -9.73 -18.60 -18.57
N SER A 169 -10.16 -17.93 -19.63
CA SER A 169 -9.47 -16.73 -20.15
C SER A 169 -9.56 -15.54 -19.19
N ILE A 170 -10.73 -15.29 -18.61
CA ILE A 170 -10.95 -14.19 -17.67
C ILE A 170 -10.30 -14.53 -16.32
N ASP A 171 -10.51 -15.76 -15.85
CA ASP A 171 -9.97 -16.23 -14.57
C ASP A 171 -8.43 -16.12 -14.55
N ARG A 172 -7.76 -16.45 -15.66
CA ARG A 172 -6.31 -16.30 -15.83
C ARG A 172 -5.86 -14.86 -15.66
N GLU A 173 -6.53 -13.90 -16.28
CA GLU A 173 -6.16 -12.48 -16.20
C GLU A 173 -6.46 -11.91 -14.81
N VAL A 174 -7.56 -12.32 -14.18
CA VAL A 174 -7.89 -11.96 -12.79
C VAL A 174 -6.81 -12.45 -11.83
N LEU A 175 -6.40 -13.72 -11.93
CA LEU A 175 -5.37 -14.27 -11.05
C LEU A 175 -4.02 -13.56 -11.23
N ARG A 176 -3.61 -13.30 -12.48
CA ARG A 176 -2.39 -12.51 -12.77
C ARG A 176 -2.46 -11.11 -12.16
N TYR A 177 -3.61 -10.44 -12.28
CA TYR A 177 -3.80 -9.11 -11.73
C TYR A 177 -3.73 -9.10 -10.19
N ILE A 178 -4.42 -10.04 -9.55
CA ILE A 178 -4.47 -10.16 -8.09
C ILE A 178 -3.09 -10.49 -7.52
N GLU A 179 -2.37 -11.42 -8.16
CA GLU A 179 -0.99 -11.75 -7.76
C GLU A 179 -0.10 -10.50 -7.81
N ALA A 180 -0.19 -9.70 -8.88
CA ALA A 180 0.57 -8.45 -8.99
C ALA A 180 0.15 -7.41 -7.93
N CYS A 181 -1.15 -7.31 -7.60
CA CYS A 181 -1.63 -6.47 -6.51
C CYS A 181 -1.12 -6.94 -5.13
N HIS A 182 -0.92 -8.23 -4.95
CA HIS A 182 -0.39 -8.83 -3.72
C HIS A 182 1.11 -8.56 -3.54
N SER A 183 1.87 -8.59 -4.64
CA SER A 183 3.32 -8.30 -4.62
C SER A 183 3.63 -6.83 -4.36
N PHE A 184 2.80 -5.91 -4.86
CA PHE A 184 2.97 -4.47 -4.71
C PHE A 184 3.35 -3.98 -3.29
N PRO A 185 2.61 -4.31 -2.20
CA PRO A 185 2.97 -3.87 -0.85
C PRO A 185 4.26 -4.47 -0.33
N LEU A 186 4.67 -5.65 -0.82
CA LEU A 186 5.96 -6.25 -0.48
C LEU A 186 7.10 -5.52 -1.21
N ASP A 187 6.90 -5.21 -2.49
CA ASP A 187 7.87 -4.44 -3.29
C ASP A 187 8.11 -3.04 -2.68
N ASP A 188 7.05 -2.36 -2.24
CA ASP A 188 7.16 -1.06 -1.54
C ASP A 188 7.93 -1.16 -0.21
N LEU A 189 7.72 -2.26 0.52
CA LEU A 189 8.44 -2.52 1.78
C LEU A 189 9.93 -2.79 1.53
N LEU A 190 10.27 -3.63 0.55
CA LEU A 190 11.64 -3.93 0.17
C LEU A 190 12.36 -2.67 -0.35
N TRP A 191 11.68 -1.89 -1.18
CA TRP A 191 12.15 -0.58 -1.63
C TRP A 191 12.43 0.34 -0.44
N SER A 192 11.53 0.38 0.54
CA SER A 192 11.70 1.19 1.75
C SER A 192 12.97 0.85 2.56
N PHE A 193 13.41 -0.41 2.55
CA PHE A 193 14.66 -0.82 3.19
C PHE A 193 15.92 -0.37 2.45
N GLN A 194 15.84 -0.14 1.13
CA GLN A 194 17.00 0.10 0.28
C GLN A 194 17.21 1.56 -0.09
N THR A 195 16.16 2.38 -0.10
CA THR A 195 16.19 3.71 -0.75
C THR A 195 16.92 4.80 -0.01
N GLY A 196 17.12 4.66 1.30
CA GLY A 196 17.57 5.76 2.15
C GLY A 196 16.49 6.82 2.44
N ARG A 197 15.26 6.67 1.93
CA ARG A 197 14.17 7.67 2.09
C ARG A 197 13.69 7.80 3.54
N TYR A 198 13.63 6.68 4.26
CA TYR A 198 13.06 6.56 5.60
C TYR A 198 14.11 6.18 6.64
N LEU A 199 14.99 5.26 6.26
CA LEU A 199 15.98 4.62 7.11
C LEU A 199 17.36 4.92 6.54
N GLY A 200 18.35 5.08 7.40
CA GLY A 200 19.75 5.14 6.94
C GLY A 200 20.15 3.84 6.24
N ALA A 201 21.18 3.89 5.39
CA ALA A 201 21.62 2.73 4.59
C ALA A 201 21.80 1.46 5.44
N THR A 202 22.44 1.55 6.62
CA THR A 202 22.62 0.40 7.52
C THR A 202 21.38 0.03 8.32
N GLU A 203 20.49 0.99 8.54
CA GLU A 203 19.27 0.79 9.35
C GLU A 203 18.23 -0.03 8.58
N GLY A 204 18.06 0.25 7.28
CA GLY A 204 17.17 -0.52 6.41
C GLY A 204 17.54 -2.01 6.34
N TYR A 205 18.83 -2.32 6.17
CA TYR A 205 19.30 -3.72 6.18
C TYR A 205 19.07 -4.41 7.52
N LYS A 206 19.38 -3.75 8.64
CA LYS A 206 19.15 -4.32 9.98
C LYS A 206 17.68 -4.57 10.25
N LEU A 207 16.80 -3.64 9.88
CA LEU A 207 15.36 -3.82 10.02
C LEU A 207 14.88 -5.02 9.21
N HIS A 208 15.31 -5.15 7.96
CA HIS A 208 14.93 -6.27 7.11
C HIS A 208 15.38 -7.63 7.69
N GLU A 209 16.60 -7.71 8.21
CA GLU A 209 17.17 -8.94 8.78
C GLU A 209 16.53 -9.30 10.13
N THR A 210 16.41 -8.34 11.04
CA THR A 210 16.02 -8.58 12.43
C THR A 210 14.53 -8.44 12.68
N ARG A 211 13.81 -7.77 11.79
CA ARG A 211 12.41 -7.34 11.96
C ARG A 211 12.20 -6.41 13.16
N VAL A 212 13.27 -5.76 13.63
CA VAL A 212 13.25 -4.81 14.74
C VAL A 212 13.56 -3.42 14.22
N LEU A 213 12.63 -2.49 14.42
CA LEU A 213 12.83 -1.06 14.15
C LEU A 213 13.39 -0.40 15.41
N ASP A 214 14.63 0.08 15.33
CA ASP A 214 15.28 0.78 16.43
C ASP A 214 14.78 2.23 16.53
N LEU A 215 14.12 2.52 17.64
CA LEU A 215 13.55 3.82 17.96
C LEU A 215 14.22 4.47 19.18
N SER A 216 15.37 3.96 19.62
CA SER A 216 16.09 4.44 20.82
C SER A 216 16.55 5.89 20.71
N ASP A 217 16.68 6.41 19.49
CA ASP A 217 17.02 7.80 19.18
C ASP A 217 15.81 8.75 19.17
N LEU A 218 14.60 8.24 19.41
CA LEU A 218 13.42 9.03 19.74
C LEU A 218 13.36 9.14 21.27
N GLU A 219 13.82 10.26 21.83
CA GLU A 219 13.84 10.45 23.28
C GLU A 219 12.47 10.16 23.94
N PRO A 220 12.46 9.64 25.18
CA PRO A 220 11.23 9.52 25.94
C PRO A 220 10.66 10.92 26.14
N ILE A 221 9.40 11.13 25.75
CA ILE A 221 8.67 12.34 26.12
C ILE A 221 8.79 12.45 27.65
N ALA A 222 9.44 13.51 28.13
CA ALA A 222 9.59 13.77 29.55
C ALA A 222 8.23 13.67 30.23
N VAL A 223 8.18 12.85 31.29
CA VAL A 223 7.02 12.63 32.16
C VAL A 223 6.60 13.93 32.84
#